data_AF-A0A5D0RGX7-F1
#
_entry.id   AF-A0A5D0RGX7-F1
#
_cell.length_a   1.000
_cell.length_b   1.000
_cell.length_c   1.000
_cell.angle_alpha   90.00
_cell.angle_beta   90.00
_cell.angle_gamma   90.00
#
_symmetry.space_group_name_H-M   'P 1'
#
loop_
_entity.id
_entity.type
_entity.pdbx_description
1 polymer ?
#
loop_
_entity_poly.entity_id
_entity_poly.type
_entity_poly.pdbx_seq_one_letter_code
_entity_poly.pdbx_strand_id
1 'polypeptide(L)'
;MISDVVDMVKRYPGSELYVLEGDEIPFFAIITEDTKNVINELNDIEELEADVAVISPDEVEEVTSGSNEFANEIRKVLQEGTKLV
;
A
#
# COMPACT_ATOMS: atom_id res chain seq x y z
N MET A 1 10.76 -10.28 -2.39
CA MET A 1 10.17 -9.01 -2.85
C MET A 1 8.80 -8.77 -2.23
N ILE A 2 7.71 -9.38 -2.72
CA ILE A 2 6.37 -9.22 -2.07
C ILE A 2 6.38 -9.71 -0.62
N SER A 3 7.07 -10.83 -0.36
CA SER A 3 7.20 -11.39 1.00
C SER A 3 7.84 -10.44 1.99
N ASP A 4 8.84 -9.64 1.58
CA ASP A 4 9.53 -8.69 2.45
C ASP A 4 8.60 -7.55 2.89
N VAL A 5 7.79 -7.03 1.96
CA VAL A 5 6.76 -6.01 2.26
C VAL A 5 5.69 -6.60 3.18
N VAL A 6 5.23 -7.83 2.91
CA VAL A 6 4.24 -8.52 3.75
C VAL A 6 4.77 -8.75 5.18
N ASP A 7 6.00 -9.23 5.32
CA ASP A 7 6.62 -9.49 6.62
C ASP A 7 6.91 -8.19 7.39
N MET A 8 7.22 -7.09 6.68
CA MET A 8 7.33 -5.76 7.27
C MET A 8 5.97 -5.28 7.79
N VAL A 9 4.91 -5.30 6.96
CA VAL A 9 3.58 -4.81 7.35
C VAL A 9 2.99 -5.60 8.52
N LYS A 10 3.26 -6.90 8.62
CA LYS A 10 2.85 -7.74 9.76
C LYS A 10 3.40 -7.29 11.12
N ARG A 11 4.48 -6.49 11.14
CA ARG A 11 5.03 -5.92 12.38
C ARG A 11 4.19 -4.77 12.93
N TYR A 12 3.27 -4.24 12.13
CA TYR A 12 2.42 -3.09 12.46
C TYR A 12 0.97 -3.57 12.71
N PRO A 13 0.56 -3.79 13.97
CA PRO A 13 -0.77 -4.29 14.29
C PRO A 13 -1.86 -3.39 13.76
N GLY A 14 -2.90 -3.97 13.15
CA GLY A 14 -4.00 -3.19 12.57
C GLY A 14 -3.71 -2.63 11.17
N SER A 15 -2.53 -2.92 10.61
CA SER A 15 -2.23 -2.55 9.22
C SER A 15 -2.82 -3.54 8.23
N GLU A 16 -3.19 -3.03 7.07
CA GLU A 16 -3.70 -3.81 5.95
C GLU A 16 -2.80 -3.62 4.74
N LEU A 17 -2.57 -4.69 3.99
CA LEU A 17 -1.79 -4.65 2.76
C LEU A 17 -2.62 -5.21 1.60
N TYR A 18 -2.79 -4.40 0.57
CA TYR A 18 -3.45 -4.77 -0.67
C TYR A 18 -2.43 -4.72 -1.81
N VAL A 19 -2.51 -5.68 -2.71
CA VAL A 19 -1.73 -5.70 -3.95
C VAL A 19 -2.64 -5.76 -5.16
N LEU A 20 -2.34 -4.93 -6.16
CA LEU A 20 -2.89 -5.05 -7.49
C LEU A 20 -1.74 -5.46 -8.43
N GLU A 21 -1.82 -6.69 -8.95
CA GLU A 21 -0.86 -7.16 -9.95
C GLU A 21 -1.16 -6.46 -11.28
N GLY A 22 -0.28 -5.55 -11.69
CA GLY A 22 -0.32 -4.87 -12.98
C GLY A 22 0.48 -5.61 -14.06
N ASP A 23 0.29 -5.24 -15.34
CA ASP A 23 1.01 -5.83 -16.47
C ASP A 23 2.53 -5.52 -16.48
N GLU A 24 2.99 -4.47 -15.78
CA GLU A 24 4.42 -4.07 -15.73
C GLU A 24 5.01 -4.01 -14.31
N ILE A 25 4.34 -3.33 -13.37
CA ILE A 25 4.82 -3.13 -12.00
C ILE A 25 3.64 -3.32 -11.03
N PRO A 26 3.78 -4.09 -9.94
CA PRO A 26 2.71 -4.24 -8.95
C PRO A 26 2.48 -2.94 -8.17
N PHE A 27 1.23 -2.68 -7.83
CA PHE A 27 0.85 -1.57 -6.96
C PHE A 27 0.47 -2.09 -5.58
N PHE A 28 1.11 -1.58 -4.53
CA PHE A 28 0.80 -1.87 -3.14
C PHE A 28 0.10 -0.69 -2.47
N ALA A 29 -1.00 -0.96 -1.78
CA ALA A 29 -1.60 -0.03 -0.83
C ALA A 29 -1.46 -0.58 0.59
N ILE A 30 -0.79 0.18 1.45
CA ILE A 30 -0.62 -0.11 2.87
C ILE A 30 -1.48 0.88 3.66
N ILE A 31 -2.47 0.36 4.38
CA ILE A 31 -3.29 1.14 5.30
C ILE A 31 -2.75 0.94 6.71
N THR A 32 -2.31 2.00 7.38
CA THR A 32 -1.69 1.90 8.72
C THR A 32 -1.72 3.22 9.47
N GLU A 33 -1.88 3.20 10.80
CA GLU A 33 -1.73 4.41 11.62
C GLU A 33 -0.25 4.87 11.70
N ASP A 34 0.69 3.96 11.47
CA ASP A 34 2.13 4.16 11.61
C ASP A 34 2.82 4.55 10.28
N THR A 35 2.18 5.41 9.49
CA THR A 35 2.59 5.73 8.11
C THR A 35 4.06 6.11 7.98
N LYS A 36 4.59 6.94 8.89
CA LYS A 36 5.99 7.38 8.87
C LYS A 36 6.99 6.24 9.05
N ASN A 37 6.70 5.32 9.97
CA ASN A 37 7.60 4.21 10.27
C ASN A 37 7.60 3.20 9.13
N VAL A 38 6.42 2.91 8.57
CA VAL A 38 6.29 2.07 7.37
C VAL A 38 7.01 2.68 6.17
N ILE A 39 6.87 3.98 5.91
CA ILE A 39 7.61 4.66 4.82
C ILE A 39 9.12 4.56 5.03
N ASN A 40 9.61 4.72 6.26
CA ASN A 40 11.04 4.58 6.53
C ASN A 40 11.52 3.15 6.24
N GLU A 41 10.82 2.12 6.75
CA GLU A 41 11.20 0.72 6.48
C GLU A 41 11.10 0.36 4.99
N LEU A 42 10.12 0.89 4.26
CA LEU A 42 10.03 0.69 2.80
C LEU A 42 11.26 1.23 2.07
N ASN A 43 11.80 2.38 2.51
CA ASN A 43 13.01 2.95 1.92
C ASN A 43 14.27 2.12 2.21
N ASP A 44 14.26 1.29 3.26
CA ASP A 44 15.34 0.35 3.58
C ASP A 44 15.26 -0.95 2.74
N ILE A 45 14.15 -1.20 2.04
CA ILE A 45 14.03 -2.33 1.11
C ILE A 45 14.68 -1.93 -0.23
N GLU A 46 15.98 -2.20 -0.34
CA GLU A 46 16.69 -2.08 -1.62
C GLU A 46 16.03 -3.01 -2.66
N GLU A 47 15.78 -2.50 -3.88
CA GLU A 47 15.21 -3.24 -5.02
C GLU A 47 13.68 -3.48 -5.02
N LEU A 48 12.90 -2.66 -4.31
CA LEU A 48 11.44 -2.71 -4.46
C LEU A 48 10.99 -2.13 -5.82
N GLU A 49 10.83 -2.99 -6.82
CA GLU A 49 10.21 -2.67 -8.12
C GLU A 49 8.68 -2.68 -7.99
N ALA A 50 8.13 -1.75 -7.22
CA ALA A 50 6.70 -1.62 -7.01
C ALA A 50 6.30 -0.17 -6.74
N ASP A 51 5.10 0.22 -7.19
CA ASP A 51 4.48 1.45 -6.71
C ASP A 51 3.85 1.19 -5.35
N VAL A 52 4.14 2.05 -4.36
CA VAL A 52 3.64 1.89 -3.01
C VAL A 52 2.97 3.16 -2.52
N ALA A 53 1.72 3.01 -2.08
CA ALA A 53 0.99 4.02 -1.36
C ALA A 53 0.84 3.61 0.10
N VAL A 54 1.23 4.51 1.01
CA VAL A 54 1.03 4.35 2.46
C VAL A 54 0.03 5.41 2.91
N ILE A 55 -1.10 4.96 3.46
CA ILE A 55 -2.26 5.80 3.75
C ILE A 55 -2.73 5.53 5.17
N SER A 56 -3.06 6.59 5.92
CA SER A 56 -3.67 6.41 7.24
C SER A 56 -5.14 5.97 7.09
N PRO A 57 -5.70 5.13 7.98
CA PRO A 57 -7.10 4.71 7.91
C PRO A 57 -8.08 5.89 7.75
N ASP A 58 -7.86 6.99 8.46
CA ASP A 58 -8.69 8.20 8.39
C ASP A 58 -8.59 8.93 7.04
N GLU A 59 -7.47 8.79 6.34
CA GLU A 59 -7.22 9.46 5.06
C GLU A 59 -7.76 8.66 3.86
N VAL A 60 -8.16 7.40 4.06
CA VAL A 60 -8.63 6.51 2.98
C VAL A 60 -9.84 7.14 2.27
N GLU A 61 -10.83 7.65 3.00
CA GLU A 61 -12.01 8.29 2.40
C GLU A 61 -11.65 9.56 1.64
N GLU A 62 -10.72 10.37 2.16
CA GLU A 62 -10.31 11.62 1.52
C GLU A 62 -9.54 11.34 0.21
N VAL A 63 -8.58 10.41 0.25
CA VAL A 63 -7.77 10.01 -0.91
C VAL A 63 -8.65 9.37 -1.98
N THR A 64 -9.53 8.45 -1.57
CA THR A 64 -10.48 7.78 -2.48
C THR A 64 -11.68 8.66 -2.83
N SER A 65 -11.74 9.94 -2.46
CA SER A 65 -12.76 10.87 -2.94
C SER A 65 -12.25 11.75 -4.10
N GLY A 66 -10.94 11.78 -4.34
CA GLY A 66 -10.32 12.54 -5.43
C GLY A 66 -10.68 12.03 -6.83
N SER A 67 -10.53 12.88 -7.84
CA SER A 67 -10.72 12.52 -9.27
C SER A 67 -9.41 12.38 -10.05
N ASN A 68 -8.27 12.31 -9.35
CA ASN A 68 -6.95 12.17 -9.97
C ASN A 68 -6.59 10.69 -10.21
N GLU A 69 -5.56 10.46 -11.02
CA GLU A 69 -5.12 9.12 -11.44
C GLU A 69 -4.75 8.26 -10.23
N PHE A 70 -3.99 8.84 -9.29
CA PHE A 70 -3.61 8.20 -8.02
C PHE A 70 -4.84 7.74 -7.19
N ALA A 71 -5.84 8.60 -7.00
CA ALA A 71 -7.07 8.26 -6.28
C ALA A 71 -7.82 7.10 -6.96
N ASN A 72 -7.80 7.04 -8.30
CA ASN A 72 -8.40 5.95 -9.04
C ASN A 72 -7.63 4.64 -8.84
N GLU A 73 -6.30 4.67 -8.80
CA GLU A 73 -5.48 3.49 -8.50
C GLU A 73 -5.70 2.99 -7.07
N ILE A 74 -5.74 3.88 -6.07
CA ILE A 74 -6.06 3.51 -4.69
C ILE A 74 -7.44 2.85 -4.59
N ARG A 75 -8.46 3.44 -5.23
CA ARG A 75 -9.80 2.81 -5.29
C ARG A 75 -9.73 1.43 -5.92
N LYS A 76 -9.00 1.30 -7.03
CA LYS A 76 -8.89 0.06 -7.78
C LYS A 76 -8.23 -1.05 -6.96
N VAL A 77 -7.09 -0.77 -6.30
CA VAL A 77 -6.41 -1.75 -5.45
C VAL A 77 -7.25 -2.13 -4.22
N LEU A 78 -8.01 -1.21 -3.64
CA LEU A 78 -8.88 -1.52 -2.51
C LEU A 78 -10.15 -2.31 -2.91
N GLN A 79 -10.61 -2.19 -4.16
CA GLN A 79 -11.81 -2.89 -4.66
C GLN A 79 -11.49 -4.22 -5.33
N GLU A 80 -10.44 -4.26 -6.14
CA GLU A 80 -10.08 -5.39 -7.00
C GLU A 80 -8.78 -6.07 -6.59
N GLY A 81 -7.97 -5.41 -5.74
CA GLY A 81 -6.69 -5.95 -5.28
C GLY A 81 -6.85 -7.11 -4.31
N THR A 82 -5.79 -7.91 -4.21
CA THR A 82 -5.70 -9.01 -3.25
C THR A 82 -5.21 -8.48 -1.91
N LYS A 83 -6.00 -8.68 -0.86
CA LYS A 83 -5.56 -8.43 0.52
C LYS A 83 -4.58 -9.51 0.96
N LEU A 84 -3.37 -9.11 1.35
CA LEU A 84 -2.29 -10.00 1.79
C LEU A 84 -2.13 -10.04 3.31
N VAL A 85 -2.54 -8.98 4.01
CA VAL A 85 -2.53 -8.83 5.48
C VAL A 85 -3.83 -8.19 5.91
#